data_AF-M7NW83-F1
#
_entry.id   AF-M7NW83-F1
#
_cell.length_a   1.000
_cell.length_b   1.000
_cell.length_c   1.000
_cell.angle_alpha   90.00
_cell.angle_beta   90.00
_cell.angle_gamma   90.00
#
_symmetry.space_group_name_H-M   'P 1'
#
loop_
_entity.id
_entity.type
_entity.pdbx_description
1 polymer ?
#
loop_
_entity_poly.entity_id
_entity_poly.type
_entity_poly.pdbx_seq_one_letter_code
_entity_poly.pdbx_strand_id
1 'polypeptide(L)'
;MGGYKSITVKFGGKIVRQFYVHRLVAETFIDKDSPDQYYVIHLDYNKENNKTHNLRWATEEELVTHNNKNPEVLRSRTTGYKLTEPDVRIIKKLLKSEKTRLSMIAKRFGITHTQLNRIRSGENWGHVTI
;
A
#
# COMPACT_ATOMS: atom_id res chain seq x y z
N MET A 1 -2.76 -10.45 -11.92
CA MET A 1 -2.64 -9.48 -13.02
C MET A 1 -3.90 -8.62 -13.00
N GLY A 2 -3.86 -7.45 -12.37
CA GLY A 2 -5.06 -6.62 -12.12
C GLY A 2 -4.86 -5.18 -12.56
N GLY A 3 -5.15 -4.91 -13.83
CA GLY A 3 -5.19 -3.57 -14.43
C GLY A 3 -6.62 -3.07 -14.56
N TYR A 4 -6.82 -1.78 -14.81
CA TYR A 4 -8.15 -1.24 -15.08
C TYR A 4 -8.72 -1.80 -16.39
N LYS A 5 -10.02 -2.14 -16.40
CA LYS A 5 -10.73 -2.44 -17.66
C LYS A 5 -10.62 -1.25 -18.61
N SER A 6 -10.25 -1.55 -19.85
CA SER A 6 -10.12 -0.56 -20.91
C SER A 6 -10.78 -1.06 -22.18
N ILE A 7 -11.27 -0.11 -22.96
CA ILE A 7 -11.77 -0.34 -24.31
C ILE A 7 -10.89 0.40 -25.30
N THR A 8 -10.67 -0.21 -26.46
CA THR A 8 -9.88 0.38 -27.53
C THR A 8 -10.82 0.70 -28.68
N VAL A 9 -10.90 1.98 -29.05
CA VAL A 9 -11.77 2.48 -30.11
C VAL A 9 -10.91 2.90 -31.30
N LYS A 10 -11.32 2.48 -32.51
CA LYS A 10 -10.68 2.85 -33.77
C LYS A 10 -11.53 3.92 -34.48
N PHE A 11 -10.99 5.12 -34.64
CA PHE A 11 -11.63 6.21 -35.37
C PHE A 11 -11.11 6.25 -36.81
N GLY A 12 -12.02 6.15 -37.78
CA GLY A 12 -11.70 6.24 -39.21
C GLY A 12 -10.68 5.20 -39.70
N GLY A 13 -10.56 4.07 -39.01
CA GLY A 13 -9.64 2.98 -39.35
C GLY A 13 -8.14 3.25 -39.08
N LYS A 14 -7.75 4.49 -38.74
CA LYS A 14 -6.33 4.89 -38.60
C LYS A 14 -5.94 5.27 -37.17
N ILE A 15 -6.85 5.90 -36.41
CA ILE A 15 -6.53 6.38 -35.07
C ILE A 15 -7.06 5.39 -34.04
N VAL A 16 -6.17 4.83 -33.24
CA VAL A 16 -6.51 3.92 -32.15
C VAL A 16 -6.38 4.69 -30.82
N ARG A 17 -7.44 4.76 -30.02
CA ARG A 17 -7.40 5.33 -28.67
C ARG A 17 -7.90 4.31 -27.66
N GLN A 18 -7.24 4.27 -26.51
CA GLN A 18 -7.62 3.43 -25.38
C GLN A 18 -8.30 4.32 -24.32
N PHE A 19 -9.44 3.86 -23.82
CA PHE A 19 -10.20 4.52 -22.77
C PHE A 19 -10.39 3.58 -21.60
N TYR A 20 -10.27 4.10 -20.37
CA TYR A 20 -10.59 3.33 -19.18
C TYR A 20 -12.09 3.34 -18.91
N VAL A 21 -12.65 2.17 -18.67
CA VAL A 21 -14.11 2.00 -18.46
C VAL A 21 -14.59 2.80 -17.26
N HIS A 22 -13.89 2.70 -16.12
CA HIS A 22 -14.27 3.44 -14.90
C HIS A 22 -14.31 4.95 -15.11
N ARG A 23 -13.39 5.50 -15.92
CA ARG A 23 -13.33 6.93 -16.21
C ARG A 23 -14.47 7.36 -17.12
N LEU A 24 -14.78 6.59 -18.17
CA LEU A 24 -15.95 6.85 -19.03
C LEU A 24 -17.26 6.83 -18.24
N VAL A 25 -17.43 5.84 -17.34
CA VAL A 25 -18.61 5.74 -16.49
C VAL A 25 -18.72 6.96 -15.57
N ALA A 26 -17.63 7.36 -14.91
CA ALA A 26 -17.62 8.52 -14.04
C ALA A 26 -17.87 9.84 -14.80
N GLU A 27 -17.26 10.02 -15.98
CA GLU A 27 -17.47 11.20 -16.84
C GLU A 27 -18.92 11.30 -17.36
N THR A 28 -19.65 10.19 -17.47
CA THR A 28 -21.02 10.17 -18.01
C THR A 28 -22.09 10.26 -16.93
N PHE A 29 -21.86 9.68 -15.75
CA PHE A 29 -22.91 9.43 -14.75
C PHE A 29 -22.63 10.03 -13.38
N ILE A 30 -21.48 10.66 -13.16
CA ILE A 30 -21.08 11.16 -11.84
C ILE A 30 -20.60 12.60 -11.97
N ASP A 31 -21.33 13.50 -11.34
CA ASP A 31 -20.94 14.90 -11.25
C ASP A 31 -19.71 15.08 -10.35
N LYS A 32 -18.93 16.12 -10.64
CA LYS A 32 -17.83 16.53 -9.78
C LYS A 32 -18.33 17.52 -8.74
N ASP A 33 -17.89 17.33 -7.51
CA ASP A 33 -18.16 18.28 -6.42
C ASP A 33 -17.22 19.50 -6.51
N SER A 34 -16.02 19.31 -7.08
CA SER A 34 -14.99 20.34 -7.20
C SER A 34 -14.24 20.24 -8.53
N PRO A 35 -13.80 21.38 -9.12
CA PRO A 35 -12.95 21.38 -10.31
C PRO A 35 -11.59 20.69 -10.10
N ASP A 36 -11.11 20.59 -8.85
CA ASP A 36 -9.83 19.98 -8.50
C ASP A 36 -9.88 18.44 -8.47
N GLN A 37 -11.07 17.86 -8.68
CA GLN A 37 -11.23 16.42 -8.76
C GLN A 37 -10.88 15.91 -10.16
N TYR A 38 -9.65 15.44 -10.32
CA TYR A 38 -9.12 14.93 -11.59
C TYR A 38 -9.07 13.40 -11.69
N TYR A 39 -9.20 12.69 -10.56
CA TYR A 39 -9.03 11.24 -10.48
C TYR A 39 -10.36 10.55 -10.22
N VAL A 40 -10.49 9.31 -10.69
CA VAL A 40 -11.64 8.46 -10.38
C VAL A 40 -11.16 7.28 -9.56
N ILE A 41 -11.76 7.07 -8.39
CA ILE A 41 -11.39 6.01 -7.45
C ILE A 41 -12.50 4.97 -7.32
N HIS A 42 -12.11 3.72 -7.11
CA HIS A 42 -13.00 2.62 -6.73
C HIS A 42 -13.09 2.56 -5.20
N LEU A 43 -14.29 2.75 -4.65
CA LEU A 43 -14.50 2.80 -3.19
C LEU A 43 -14.18 1.46 -2.51
N ASP A 44 -14.41 0.34 -3.20
CA ASP A 44 -14.13 -1.01 -2.71
C ASP A 44 -12.71 -1.52 -3.04
N TYR A 45 -11.85 -0.69 -3.65
CA TYR A 45 -10.52 -1.05 -4.14
C TYR A 45 -10.49 -2.11 -5.27
N ASN A 46 -11.65 -2.55 -5.76
CA ASN A 46 -11.76 -3.53 -6.84
C ASN A 46 -11.88 -2.83 -8.19
N LYS A 47 -10.78 -2.82 -8.95
CA LYS A 47 -10.68 -2.16 -10.28
C LYS A 47 -11.61 -2.74 -11.35
N GLU A 48 -12.20 -3.92 -11.09
CA GLU A 48 -13.16 -4.56 -11.99
C GLU A 48 -14.61 -4.09 -11.74
N ASN A 49 -14.90 -3.54 -10.55
CA ASN A 49 -16.23 -3.09 -10.15
C ASN A 49 -16.52 -1.65 -10.62
N ASN A 50 -16.91 -1.51 -11.88
CA ASN A 50 -17.16 -0.20 -12.50
C ASN A 50 -18.61 0.29 -12.36
N LYS A 51 -19.33 -0.11 -11.31
CA LYS A 51 -20.68 0.40 -11.03
C LYS A 51 -20.60 1.86 -10.58
N THR A 52 -21.53 2.71 -11.00
CA THR A 52 -21.55 4.15 -10.69
C THR A 52 -21.43 4.43 -9.20
N HIS A 53 -22.19 3.70 -8.37
CA HIS A 53 -22.15 3.83 -6.91
C HIS A 53 -20.83 3.38 -6.25
N ASN A 54 -19.94 2.69 -6.99
CA ASN A 54 -18.62 2.27 -6.50
C ASN A 54 -17.51 3.22 -6.98
N LEU A 55 -17.83 4.20 -7.82
CA LEU A 55 -16.88 5.14 -8.37
C LEU A 55 -17.10 6.52 -7.76
N ARG A 56 -16.02 7.28 -7.60
CA ARG A 56 -16.09 8.66 -7.12
C ARG A 56 -14.98 9.50 -7.74
N TRP A 57 -15.30 10.75 -8.06
CA TRP A 57 -14.30 11.76 -8.37
C TRP A 57 -13.51 12.14 -7.12
N ALA A 58 -12.20 12.30 -7.27
CA ALA A 58 -11.27 12.56 -6.18
C ALA A 58 -10.16 13.52 -6.61
N THR A 59 -9.73 14.34 -5.66
CA THR A 59 -8.48 15.08 -5.70
C THR A 59 -7.28 14.14 -5.51
N GLU A 60 -6.07 14.65 -5.72
CA GLU A 60 -4.84 13.89 -5.48
C GLU A 60 -4.72 13.46 -4.01
N GLU A 61 -5.03 14.36 -3.07
CA GLU A 61 -4.97 14.08 -1.63
C GLU A 61 -5.94 12.96 -1.22
N GLU A 62 -7.16 12.99 -1.75
CA GLU A 62 -8.17 11.97 -1.50
C GLU A 62 -7.76 10.61 -2.08
N LEU A 63 -7.21 10.60 -3.30
CA LEU A 63 -6.68 9.38 -3.92
C LEU A 63 -5.58 8.75 -3.06
N VAL A 64 -4.62 9.55 -2.60
CA VAL A 64 -3.51 9.09 -1.75
C VAL A 64 -4.05 8.56 -0.42
N THR A 65 -4.96 9.30 0.21
CA THR A 65 -5.58 8.91 1.49
C THR A 65 -6.37 7.62 1.37
N HIS A 66 -7.15 7.47 0.31
CA HIS A 66 -7.90 6.25 0.00
C HIS A 66 -6.96 5.07 -0.21
N ASN A 67 -5.95 5.22 -1.08
CA ASN A 67 -5.00 4.15 -1.37
C ASN A 67 -4.16 3.74 -0.15
N ASN A 68 -3.85 4.68 0.75
CA ASN A 68 -3.18 4.37 2.02
C ASN A 68 -4.04 3.51 2.95
N LYS A 69 -5.37 3.55 2.82
CA LYS A 69 -6.32 2.72 3.57
C LYS A 69 -6.60 1.38 2.87
N ASN A 70 -6.06 1.15 1.67
CA ASN A 70 -6.26 -0.10 0.94
C ASN A 70 -5.69 -1.30 1.74
N PRO A 71 -6.53 -2.29 2.12
CA PRO A 71 -6.08 -3.45 2.89
C PRO A 71 -4.95 -4.24 2.22
N GLU A 72 -4.91 -4.28 0.89
CA GLU A 72 -3.87 -4.97 0.14
C GLU A 72 -2.52 -4.22 0.24
N VAL A 73 -2.55 -2.88 0.19
CA VAL A 73 -1.38 -2.02 0.41
C VAL A 73 -0.89 -2.13 1.86
N LEU A 74 -1.81 -2.16 2.83
CA LEU A 74 -1.44 -2.33 4.24
C LEU A 74 -0.80 -3.70 4.51
N ARG A 75 -1.32 -4.77 3.89
CA ARG A 75 -0.72 -6.10 3.98
C ARG A 75 0.67 -6.15 3.34
N SER A 76 0.87 -5.54 2.17
CA SER A 76 2.18 -5.55 1.52
C SER A 76 3.24 -4.77 2.31
N ARG A 77 2.84 -3.69 3.02
CA ARG A 77 3.71 -2.95 3.94
C ARG A 77 4.21 -3.80 5.09
N THR A 78 3.42 -4.74 5.60
CA THR A 78 3.80 -5.60 6.73
C THR A 78 4.55 -6.87 6.28
N THR A 79 4.28 -7.39 5.09
CA THR A 79 4.90 -8.63 4.59
C THR A 79 6.30 -8.46 4.00
N GLY A 80 6.86 -7.24 3.99
CA GLY A 80 8.20 -6.94 3.47
C GLY A 80 9.31 -6.90 4.52
N TYR A 81 9.00 -7.09 5.80
CA TYR A 81 10.03 -7.05 6.84
C TYR A 81 10.83 -8.36 6.86
N LYS A 82 12.16 -8.23 6.85
CA LYS A 82 13.11 -9.34 7.05
C LYS A 82 12.94 -10.07 8.39
N LEU A 83 12.25 -9.43 9.35
CA LEU A 83 12.01 -9.96 10.69
C LEU A 83 10.52 -10.22 10.89
N THR A 84 10.21 -11.34 11.53
CA THR A 84 8.86 -11.69 12.00
C THR A 84 8.68 -11.31 13.49
N GLU A 85 7.43 -11.27 13.98
CA GLU A 85 7.17 -11.06 15.41
C GLU A 85 7.92 -12.07 16.31
N PRO A 86 7.95 -13.39 16.03
CA PRO A 86 8.78 -14.35 16.76
C PRO A 86 10.26 -13.98 16.78
N ASP A 87 10.83 -13.57 15.65
CA ASP A 87 12.24 -13.16 15.57
C ASP A 87 12.50 -11.96 16.50
N VAL A 88 11.60 -10.98 16.48
CA VAL A 88 11.73 -9.78 17.32
C VAL A 88 11.60 -10.12 18.80
N ARG A 89 10.72 -11.05 19.19
CA ARG A 89 10.65 -11.53 20.59
C ARG A 89 11.97 -12.18 21.00
N ILE A 90 12.60 -12.99 20.13
CA ILE A 90 13.91 -13.58 20.41
C ILE A 90 14.99 -12.50 20.53
N ILE A 91 15.01 -11.52 19.60
CA ILE A 91 15.95 -10.39 19.65
C ILE A 91 15.81 -9.62 20.96
N LYS A 92 14.58 -9.28 21.39
CA LYS A 92 14.35 -8.57 22.66
C LYS A 92 14.77 -9.39 23.89
N LYS A 93 14.57 -10.71 23.89
CA LYS A 93 15.10 -11.60 24.94
C LYS A 93 16.63 -11.62 24.97
N LEU A 94 17.28 -11.68 23.80
CA LEU A 94 18.75 -11.65 23.70
C LEU A 94 19.34 -10.30 24.13
N LEU A 95 18.64 -9.19 23.86
CA LEU A 95 19.05 -7.85 24.29
C LEU A 95 18.96 -7.65 25.81
N LYS A 96 18.07 -8.37 26.51
CA LYS A 96 18.03 -8.39 27.98
C LYS A 96 19.16 -9.19 28.62
N SER A 97 19.85 -10.05 27.85
CA SER A 97 20.96 -10.85 28.36
C SER A 97 22.29 -10.10 28.23
N GLU A 98 22.91 -9.78 29.37
CA GLU A 98 24.19 -9.05 29.44
C GLU A 98 25.36 -9.75 28.72
N LYS A 99 25.23 -11.06 28.46
CA LYS A 99 26.29 -11.87 27.84
C LYS A 99 26.34 -11.76 26.31
N THR A 100 25.34 -11.13 25.67
CA THR A 100 25.21 -11.18 24.20
C THR A 100 25.72 -9.92 23.53
N ARG A 101 26.75 -10.04 22.69
CA ARG A 101 27.25 -8.91 21.88
C ARG A 101 26.22 -8.51 20.81
N LEU A 102 25.91 -7.22 20.72
CA LEU A 102 24.97 -6.66 19.73
C LEU A 102 25.31 -7.05 18.29
N SER A 103 26.61 -7.11 17.96
CA SER A 103 27.09 -7.50 16.63
C SER A 103 26.76 -8.94 16.27
N MET A 104 26.74 -9.83 17.26
CA MET A 104 26.39 -11.23 17.07
C MET A 104 24.89 -11.40 16.80
N ILE A 105 24.05 -10.64 17.51
CA ILE A 105 22.59 -10.63 17.29
C ILE A 105 22.29 -10.09 15.88
N ALA A 106 22.88 -8.96 15.51
CA ALA A 106 22.71 -8.36 14.18
C ALA A 106 23.09 -9.34 13.07
N LYS A 107 24.26 -10.00 13.19
CA LYS A 107 24.72 -11.01 12.22
C LYS A 107 23.80 -12.22 12.14
N ARG A 108 23.32 -12.73 13.28
CA ARG A 108 22.43 -13.91 13.35
C ARG A 108 21.11 -13.70 12.61
N PHE A 109 20.51 -12.52 12.74
CA PHE A 109 19.24 -12.18 12.10
C PHE A 109 19.42 -11.47 10.75
N GLY A 110 20.67 -11.27 10.31
CA GLY A 110 21.00 -10.59 9.06
C GLY A 110 20.52 -9.14 9.01
N ILE A 111 20.48 -8.45 10.15
CA ILE A 111 20.05 -7.05 10.24
C ILE A 111 21.24 -6.13 10.54
N THR A 112 21.07 -4.85 10.27
CA THR A 112 22.11 -3.85 10.61
C THR A 112 22.11 -3.54 12.10
N HIS A 113 23.24 -3.05 12.61
CA HIS A 113 23.32 -2.53 13.98
C HIS A 113 22.31 -1.41 14.24
N THR A 114 22.07 -0.54 13.26
CA THR A 114 21.07 0.52 13.34
C THR A 114 19.67 -0.05 13.51
N GLN A 115 19.29 -1.06 12.73
CA GLN A 115 17.99 -1.73 12.85
C GLN A 115 17.84 -2.40 14.22
N LEU A 116 18.89 -3.05 14.72
CA LEU A 116 18.91 -3.63 16.07
C LEU A 116 18.73 -2.56 17.16
N ASN A 117 19.38 -1.41 17.02
CA ASN A 117 19.22 -0.29 17.96
C ASN A 117 17.81 0.30 17.94
N ARG A 118 17.16 0.39 16.78
CA ARG A 118 15.75 0.83 16.65
C ARG A 118 14.77 -0.14 17.30
N ILE A 119 15.06 -1.45 17.23
CA ILE A 119 14.27 -2.48 17.94
C ILE A 119 14.48 -2.36 19.45
N ARG A 120 15.72 -2.06 19.87
CA ARG A 120 16.09 -1.87 21.29
C ARG A 120 15.44 -0.61 21.89
N SER A 121 15.41 0.50 21.15
CA SER A 121 14.79 1.75 21.60
C SER A 121 13.26 1.70 21.56
N GLY A 122 12.68 0.73 20.84
CA GLY A 122 11.22 0.63 20.66
C GLY A 122 10.68 1.49 19.51
N GLU A 123 11.53 2.22 18.78
CA GLU A 123 11.16 2.96 17.57
C GLU A 123 10.55 2.03 16.53
N ASN A 124 11.18 0.87 16.32
CA ASN A 124 10.64 -0.20 15.49
C ASN A 124 10.16 -1.36 16.38
N TRP A 125 9.01 -1.95 16.06
CA TRP A 125 8.42 -3.07 16.79
C TRP A 125 8.14 -2.79 18.28
N GLY A 126 7.79 -1.54 18.62
CA GLY A 126 7.38 -1.17 19.98
C GLY A 126 6.22 -2.01 20.52
N HIS A 127 5.28 -2.40 19.65
CA HIS A 127 4.12 -3.22 19.99
C HIS A 127 4.45 -4.67 20.41
N VAL A 128 5.63 -5.20 20.06
CA VAL A 128 6.01 -6.58 20.39
C VAL A 128 6.54 -6.64 21.82
N THR A 129 5.79 -7.22 22.74
CA THR A 129 6.22 -7.42 24.13
C THR A 129 6.83 -8.81 24.35
N ILE A 130 7.67 -8.95 25.39
CA ILE A 130 8.40 -10.18 25.79
C ILE A 130 8.06 -10.58 27.20
#